data_AF-A0A2N0Q4U0-F1
#
_entry.id   AF-A0A2N0Q4U0-F1
#
_cell.length_a   1.000
_cell.length_b   1.000
_cell.length_c   1.000
_cell.angle_alpha   90.00
_cell.angle_beta   90.00
_cell.angle_gamma   90.00
#
_symmetry.space_group_name_H-M   'P 1'
#
loop_
_entity.id
_entity.type
_entity.pdbx_description
1 polymer ?
#
loop_
_entity_poly.entity_id
_entity_poly.type
_entity_poly.pdbx_seq_one_letter_code
_entity_poly.pdbx_strand_id
1 'polypeptide(L)'
;MKILLKELPTYDTLFKRETEGITNEFCKRCDKDENNNEEVELLREINFDFIRIIEQPSVILRGMNRAWEIVRGVYNANFNNLSNKKEGKKIVKKLWNFIYEEIKKRIWIKRCEDIAEIEKKEGIEKKTLKKRRSK
;
A
#
# COMPACT_ATOMS: atom_id res chain seq x y z
N MET A 1 -18.71 27.92 14.03
CA MET A 1 -17.65 27.15 13.35
C MET A 1 -16.31 27.80 13.70
N LYS A 2 -15.46 27.16 14.51
CA LYS A 2 -14.14 27.72 14.87
C LYS A 2 -13.18 27.44 13.72
N ILE A 3 -12.58 28.49 13.16
CA ILE A 3 -11.54 28.37 12.14
C ILE A 3 -10.21 28.17 12.87
N LEU A 4 -9.75 26.91 12.95
CA LEU A 4 -8.54 26.49 13.67
C LEU A 4 -7.25 27.16 13.19
N LEU A 5 -7.24 27.75 11.99
CA LEU A 5 -6.10 28.49 11.45
C LEU A 5 -5.75 29.73 12.29
N LYS A 6 -6.75 30.37 12.93
CA LYS A 6 -6.55 31.56 13.77
C LYS A 6 -5.84 31.26 15.10
N GLU A 7 -5.72 29.98 15.46
CA GLU A 7 -5.07 29.52 16.69
C GLU A 7 -3.58 29.17 16.45
N LEU A 8 -3.10 29.20 15.19
CA LEU A 8 -1.70 28.90 14.86
C LEU A 8 -0.78 30.11 15.12
N PRO A 9 0.43 29.91 15.71
CA PRO A 9 1.39 30.98 15.96
C PRO A 9 1.84 31.75 14.71
N THR A 10 1.64 31.15 13.54
CA THR A 10 2.01 31.70 12.23
C THR A 10 0.90 32.53 11.59
N TYR A 11 -0.32 32.53 12.16
CA TYR A 11 -1.48 33.17 11.55
C TYR A 11 -1.27 34.68 11.31
N ASP A 12 -0.81 35.42 12.31
CA ASP A 12 -0.55 36.86 12.17
C ASP A 12 0.49 37.17 11.08
N THR A 13 1.47 36.28 10.91
CA THR A 13 2.50 36.41 9.87
C THR A 13 1.92 36.12 8.49
N LEU A 14 1.04 35.12 8.37
CA LEU A 14 0.37 34.77 7.12
C LEU A 14 -0.66 35.84 6.72
N PHE A 15 -1.40 36.39 7.68
CA PHE A 15 -2.39 37.44 7.48
C PHE A 15 -1.76 38.75 7.00
N LYS A 16 -0.64 39.16 7.60
CA LYS A 16 0.14 40.33 7.13
C LYS A 16 0.71 40.17 5.73
N ARG A 17 0.84 38.93 5.24
CA ARG A 17 1.36 38.61 3.92
C ARG A 17 0.26 38.30 2.91
N GLU A 18 -1.01 38.41 3.30
CA GLU A 18 -2.17 38.04 2.47
C GLU A 18 -2.08 36.59 1.93
N THR A 19 -1.50 35.68 2.73
CA THR A 19 -1.35 34.25 2.41
C THR A 19 -1.99 33.34 3.47
N GLU A 20 -2.91 33.88 4.28
CA GLU A 20 -3.65 33.16 5.30
C GLU A 20 -4.67 32.16 4.74
N GLY A 21 -5.00 32.29 3.45
CA GLY A 21 -5.85 31.38 2.71
C GLY A 21 -5.11 30.72 1.54
N ILE A 22 -5.42 29.46 1.29
CA ILE A 22 -5.08 28.80 0.02
C ILE A 22 -6.11 29.30 -0.99
N THR A 23 -5.72 30.29 -1.80
CA THR A 23 -6.61 30.92 -2.79
C THR A 23 -6.59 30.22 -4.15
N ASN A 24 -5.59 29.37 -4.38
CA ASN A 24 -5.46 28.50 -5.54
C ASN A 24 -4.78 27.18 -5.15
N GLU A 25 -5.02 26.10 -5.89
CA GLU A 25 -4.46 24.75 -5.62
C GLU A 25 -3.00 24.61 -6.07
N PHE A 26 -2.36 25.72 -6.46
CA PHE A 26 -0.96 25.76 -6.85
C PHE A 26 -0.07 25.80 -5.63
N CYS A 27 0.84 24.83 -5.54
CA CYS A 27 1.86 24.82 -4.50
C CYS A 27 2.92 25.89 -4.81
N LYS A 28 2.86 27.04 -4.11
CA LYS A 28 3.81 28.18 -4.27
C LYS A 28 5.30 27.81 -4.10
N ARG A 29 5.61 26.62 -3.56
CA ARG A 29 6.99 26.13 -3.38
C ARG A 29 7.54 25.46 -4.64
N CYS A 30 6.71 24.79 -5.41
CA CYS A 30 7.15 24.02 -6.58
C CYS A 30 6.49 24.46 -7.90
N ASP A 31 5.60 25.46 -7.84
CA ASP A 31 4.89 26.07 -8.97
C ASP A 31 4.17 25.03 -9.86
N LYS A 32 3.69 23.97 -9.20
CA LYS A 32 2.90 22.91 -9.82
C LYS A 32 1.49 22.97 -9.28
N ASP A 33 0.55 22.78 -10.20
CA ASP A 33 -0.81 22.42 -9.85
C ASP A 33 -0.75 21.03 -9.20
N GLU A 34 -1.04 20.93 -7.90
CA GLU A 34 -1.10 19.61 -7.22
C GLU A 34 -2.33 18.81 -7.66
N ASN A 35 -3.25 19.43 -8.40
CA ASN A 35 -4.36 18.77 -9.07
C ASN A 35 -3.93 18.11 -10.38
N ASN A 36 -3.13 17.05 -10.29
CA ASN A 36 -3.07 16.06 -11.36
C ASN A 36 -4.35 15.19 -11.28
N ASN A 37 -5.51 15.82 -11.48
CA ASN A 37 -6.84 15.26 -11.23
C ASN A 37 -7.04 13.94 -12.01
N GLU A 38 -6.45 13.84 -13.22
CA GLU A 38 -6.43 12.60 -14.01
C GLU A 38 -5.62 11.47 -13.37
N GLU A 39 -4.48 11.75 -12.72
CA GLU A 39 -3.69 10.72 -12.03
C GLU A 39 -4.42 10.22 -10.77
N VAL A 40 -5.11 11.11 -10.07
CA VAL A 40 -5.94 10.78 -8.90
C VAL A 40 -7.15 9.93 -9.30
N GLU A 41 -7.87 10.31 -10.35
CA GLU A 41 -9.01 9.54 -10.87
C GLU A 41 -8.55 8.17 -11.41
N LEU A 42 -7.45 8.13 -12.18
CA LEU A 42 -6.86 6.87 -12.65
C LEU A 42 -6.40 5.98 -11.49
N LEU A 43 -5.84 6.56 -10.43
CA LEU A 43 -5.48 5.82 -9.22
C LEU A 43 -6.71 5.26 -8.51
N ARG A 44 -7.82 6.02 -8.43
CA ARG A 44 -9.07 5.55 -7.84
C ARG A 44 -9.61 4.34 -8.60
N GLU A 45 -9.71 4.42 -9.92
CA GLU A 45 -10.15 3.31 -10.77
C GLU A 45 -9.29 2.06 -10.57
N ILE A 46 -7.96 2.21 -10.69
CA ILE A 46 -7.00 1.11 -10.52
C ILE A 46 -7.09 0.52 -9.10
N ASN A 47 -7.25 1.36 -8.06
CA ASN A 47 -7.37 0.90 -6.68
C ASN A 47 -8.58 -0.01 -6.49
N PHE A 48 -9.76 0.38 -7.00
CA PHE A 48 -10.97 -0.45 -6.86
C PHE A 48 -10.78 -1.82 -7.52
N ASP A 49 -10.26 -1.85 -8.75
CA ASP A 49 -10.02 -3.11 -9.45
C ASP A 49 -8.93 -3.96 -8.78
N PHE A 50 -7.90 -3.32 -8.24
CA PHE A 50 -6.84 -4.00 -7.51
C PHE A 50 -7.39 -4.66 -6.24
N ILE A 51 -8.16 -3.92 -5.43
CA ILE A 51 -8.80 -4.44 -4.21
C ILE A 51 -9.72 -5.61 -4.56
N ARG A 52 -10.54 -5.47 -5.61
CA ARG A 52 -11.40 -6.53 -6.10
C ARG A 52 -10.62 -7.81 -6.43
N ILE A 53 -9.45 -7.70 -7.07
CA ILE A 53 -8.63 -8.87 -7.39
C ILE A 53 -8.09 -9.55 -6.12
N ILE A 54 -7.59 -8.79 -5.14
CA ILE A 54 -6.97 -9.37 -3.93
C ILE A 54 -7.98 -9.96 -2.95
N GLU A 55 -9.20 -9.41 -2.91
CA GLU A 55 -10.27 -9.86 -2.03
C GLU A 55 -11.01 -11.08 -2.58
N GLN A 56 -10.91 -11.34 -3.89
CA GLN A 56 -11.49 -12.52 -4.49
C GLN A 56 -10.95 -13.81 -3.84
N PRO A 57 -11.75 -14.89 -3.80
CA PRO A 57 -11.30 -16.18 -3.31
C PRO A 57 -10.04 -16.66 -4.04
N SER A 58 -9.11 -17.18 -3.26
CA SER A 58 -7.90 -17.79 -3.78
C SER A 58 -8.25 -19.05 -4.57
N VAL A 59 -7.62 -19.20 -5.73
CA VAL A 59 -7.78 -20.38 -6.60
C VAL A 59 -6.95 -21.55 -6.06
N ILE A 60 -5.85 -21.23 -5.36
CA ILE A 60 -4.92 -22.22 -4.81
C ILE A 60 -5.11 -22.49 -3.32
N LEU A 61 -5.67 -21.55 -2.55
CA LEU A 61 -5.85 -21.63 -1.09
C LEU A 61 -7.32 -21.59 -0.71
N ARG A 62 -7.90 -22.77 -0.48
CA ARG A 62 -9.29 -22.90 -0.05
C ARG A 62 -9.55 -22.12 1.25
N GLY A 63 -10.63 -21.36 1.27
CA GLY A 63 -11.04 -20.54 2.43
C GLY A 63 -10.24 -19.25 2.62
N MET A 64 -9.31 -18.93 1.71
CA MET A 64 -8.51 -17.71 1.75
C MET A 64 -8.81 -16.83 0.54
N ASN A 65 -8.46 -15.54 0.63
CA ASN A 65 -8.48 -14.62 -0.51
C ASN A 65 -7.12 -14.56 -1.22
N ARG A 66 -7.06 -13.89 -2.37
CA ARG A 66 -5.85 -13.78 -3.19
C ARG A 66 -4.72 -12.95 -2.58
N ALA A 67 -5.00 -12.13 -1.56
CA ALA A 67 -3.94 -11.47 -0.79
C ALA A 67 -2.94 -12.49 -0.22
N TRP A 68 -3.40 -13.69 0.16
CA TRP A 68 -2.53 -14.78 0.62
C TRP A 68 -1.67 -15.40 -0.47
N GLU A 69 -2.12 -15.38 -1.73
CA GLU A 69 -1.32 -15.82 -2.88
C GLU A 69 -0.13 -14.86 -3.08
N ILE A 70 -0.41 -13.55 -3.00
CA ILE A 70 0.58 -12.48 -3.13
C ILE A 70 1.68 -12.60 -2.09
N VAL A 71 1.32 -12.83 -0.83
CA VAL A 71 2.28 -13.04 0.28
C VAL A 71 3.26 -14.18 0.00
N ARG A 72 2.85 -15.17 -0.80
CA ARG A 72 3.66 -16.34 -1.15
C ARG A 72 4.44 -16.16 -2.44
N GLY A 73 4.44 -14.97 -3.03
CA GLY A 73 5.10 -14.66 -4.30
C GLY A 73 4.33 -15.15 -5.53
N VAL A 74 3.04 -15.49 -5.39
CA VAL A 74 2.20 -15.88 -6.53
C VAL A 74 1.60 -14.61 -7.14
N TYR A 75 2.10 -14.24 -8.32
CA TYR A 75 1.65 -13.06 -9.05
C TYR A 75 0.39 -13.35 -9.87
N ASN A 76 -0.63 -12.52 -9.74
CA ASN A 76 -1.85 -12.62 -10.53
C ASN A 76 -1.71 -11.82 -11.84
N ALA A 77 -1.74 -12.52 -12.98
CA ALA A 77 -1.59 -11.90 -14.30
C ALA A 77 -2.69 -10.87 -14.62
N ASN A 78 -3.85 -10.92 -13.94
CA ASN A 78 -4.93 -9.94 -14.13
C ASN A 78 -4.48 -8.51 -13.80
N PHE A 79 -3.47 -8.32 -12.95
CA PHE A 79 -2.90 -7.01 -12.67
C PHE A 79 -2.32 -6.33 -13.93
N ASN A 80 -1.84 -7.11 -14.90
CA ASN A 80 -1.33 -6.57 -16.17
C ASN A 80 -2.44 -5.96 -17.03
N ASN A 81 -3.68 -6.39 -16.83
CA ASN A 81 -4.85 -5.97 -17.60
C ASN A 81 -5.55 -4.75 -16.98
N LEU A 82 -5.06 -4.25 -15.82
CA LEU A 82 -5.63 -3.07 -15.15
C LEU A 82 -5.43 -1.76 -15.93
N SER A 83 -4.42 -1.69 -16.79
CA SER A 83 -4.24 -0.54 -17.67
C SER A 83 -3.45 -0.90 -18.92
N ASN A 84 -3.96 -0.46 -20.07
CA ASN A 84 -3.26 -0.55 -21.35
C ASN A 84 -2.31 0.63 -21.59
N LYS A 85 -2.58 1.78 -20.97
CA LYS A 85 -1.76 3.00 -21.09
C LYS A 85 -0.43 2.85 -20.33
N LYS A 86 0.66 3.40 -20.88
CA LYS A 86 2.00 3.36 -20.29
C LYS A 86 2.03 4.01 -18.90
N GLU A 87 1.39 5.15 -18.73
CA GLU A 87 1.27 5.88 -17.47
C GLU A 87 0.50 5.07 -16.42
N GLY A 88 -0.65 4.49 -16.78
CA GLY A 88 -1.39 3.61 -15.87
C GLY A 88 -0.61 2.36 -15.46
N LYS A 89 0.19 1.77 -16.35
CA LYS A 89 1.10 0.66 -15.98
C LYS A 89 2.14 1.07 -14.95
N LYS A 90 2.65 2.30 -14.99
CA LYS A 90 3.56 2.82 -13.96
C LYS A 90 2.83 2.96 -12.61
N ILE A 91 1.59 3.44 -12.62
CA ILE A 91 0.76 3.56 -11.40
C ILE A 91 0.47 2.18 -10.81
N VAL A 92 0.04 1.21 -11.63
CA VAL A 92 -0.18 -0.19 -11.19
C VAL A 92 1.08 -0.75 -10.53
N LYS A 93 2.27 -0.51 -11.10
CA LYS A 93 3.53 -1.00 -10.52
C LYS A 93 3.87 -0.32 -9.19
N LYS A 94 3.66 0.99 -9.07
CA LYS A 94 3.86 1.74 -7.81
C LYS A 94 2.89 1.23 -6.74
N LEU A 95 1.62 1.10 -7.10
CA LEU A 95 0.57 0.61 -6.21
C LEU A 95 0.84 -0.83 -5.75
N TRP A 96 1.22 -1.70 -6.69
CA TRP A 96 1.62 -3.07 -6.41
C TRP A 96 2.73 -3.14 -5.35
N ASN A 97 3.82 -2.37 -5.52
CA ASN A 97 4.92 -2.36 -4.56
C ASN A 97 4.46 -1.88 -3.18
N PHE A 98 3.62 -0.84 -3.13
CA PHE A 98 3.08 -0.31 -1.88
C PHE A 98 2.21 -1.35 -1.15
N ILE A 99 1.22 -1.92 -1.85
CA ILE A 99 0.30 -2.90 -1.27
C ILE A 99 1.03 -4.18 -0.85
N TYR A 100 1.97 -4.65 -1.67
CA TYR A 100 2.78 -5.82 -1.34
C TYR A 100 3.53 -5.62 -0.02
N GLU A 101 4.20 -4.48 0.16
CA GLU A 101 4.92 -4.18 1.40
C GLU A 101 3.98 -4.06 2.60
N GLU A 102 2.81 -3.43 2.45
CA GLU A 102 1.82 -3.35 3.54
C GLU A 102 1.24 -4.71 3.94
N ILE A 103 0.86 -5.54 2.96
CA ILE A 103 0.36 -6.89 3.21
C ILE A 103 1.46 -7.74 3.86
N LYS A 104 2.69 -7.67 3.36
CA LYS A 104 3.84 -8.39 3.91
C LYS A 104 4.09 -8.00 5.36
N LYS A 105 4.08 -6.71 5.70
CA LYS A 105 4.24 -6.25 7.08
C LYS A 105 3.13 -6.78 7.99
N ARG A 106 1.86 -6.66 7.58
CA ARG A 106 0.71 -7.00 8.42
C ARG A 106 0.49 -8.49 8.59
N ILE A 107 0.70 -9.27 7.52
CA ILE A 107 0.36 -10.70 7.51
C ILE A 107 1.62 -11.55 7.63
N TRP A 108 2.60 -11.35 6.73
CA TRP A 108 3.75 -12.25 6.64
C TRP A 108 4.68 -12.11 7.83
N ILE A 109 5.12 -10.89 8.16
CA ILE A 109 6.04 -10.66 9.28
C ILE A 109 5.41 -11.12 10.59
N LYS A 110 4.15 -10.73 10.83
CA LYS A 110 3.43 -11.14 12.03
C LYS A 110 3.34 -12.67 12.16
N ARG A 111 3.00 -13.37 11.07
CA ARG A 111 2.99 -14.84 11.05
C ARG A 111 4.37 -15.43 11.32
N CYS A 112 5.44 -14.85 10.77
CA CYS A 112 6.81 -15.32 11.02
C CYS A 112 7.19 -15.16 12.50
N GLU A 113 6.80 -14.06 13.13
CA GLU A 113 7.00 -13.83 14.57
C GLU A 113 6.22 -14.84 15.41
N ASP A 114 4.94 -15.06 15.09
CA ASP A 114 4.09 -16.01 15.81
C ASP A 114 4.63 -17.45 15.71
N ILE A 115 5.08 -17.86 14.52
CA ILE A 115 5.72 -19.17 14.32
C ILE A 115 7.03 -19.28 15.11
N ALA A 116 7.87 -18.24 15.09
CA ALA A 116 9.11 -18.25 15.86
C ALA A 116 8.86 -18.35 17.38
N GLU A 117 7.78 -17.75 17.87
CA GLU A 117 7.38 -17.88 19.27
C GLU A 117 6.90 -19.30 19.60
N ILE A 118 6.11 -19.94 18.71
CA ILE A 118 5.67 -21.33 18.86
C ILE A 118 6.88 -22.27 18.85
N GLU A 119 7.78 -22.15 17.87
CA GLU A 119 9.00 -22.96 17.77
C GLU A 119 9.86 -22.85 19.04
N LYS A 120 9.96 -21.64 19.62
CA LYS A 120 10.67 -21.41 20.88
C LYS A 120 10.00 -22.12 22.05
N LYS A 121 8.66 -22.08 22.14
CA LYS A 121 7.89 -22.78 23.20
C LYS A 121 8.01 -24.30 23.08
N GLU A 122 8.08 -24.82 21.86
CA GLU A 122 8.24 -26.25 21.56
C GLU A 122 9.70 -26.73 21.63
N GLY A 123 10.66 -25.82 21.86
CA GLY A 123 12.09 -26.16 21.89
C GLY A 123 12.65 -26.58 20.52
N ILE A 124 12.00 -26.17 19.42
CA ILE A 124 12.43 -26.48 18.06
C ILE A 124 13.58 -25.55 17.68
N GLU A 125 14.78 -26.10 17.54
CA GLU A 125 15.94 -25.38 17.02
C GLU A 125 16.03 -25.47 15.49
N LYS A 126 16.64 -24.46 14.85
CA LYS A 126 16.92 -24.49 13.39
C LYS A 126 17.70 -25.73 12.94
N LYS A 127 18.47 -26.35 13.84
CA LYS A 127 19.22 -27.59 13.60
C LYS A 127 18.29 -28.79 13.39
N THR A 128 17.15 -28.80 14.09
CA THR A 128 16.11 -29.85 14.05
C THR A 128 15.26 -29.75 12.77
N LEU A 129 15.12 -28.54 12.20
CA LEU A 129 14.38 -28.27 10.96
C LEU A 129 15.12 -28.66 9.66
N LYS A 130 16.43 -28.92 9.72
CA LYS A 130 17.16 -29.50 8.58
C LYS A 130 16.68 -30.94 8.39
N LYS A 131 15.71 -31.15 7.48
CA LYS A 131 15.42 -32.50 6.96
C LYS A 131 16.74 -33.14 6.54
N ARG A 132 17.11 -34.26 7.16
CA ARG A 132 18.06 -35.20 6.55
C ARG A 132 17.46 -35.53 5.17
N ARG A 133 18.14 -35.16 4.09
CA ARG A 133 17.85 -35.75 2.78
C ARG A 133 18.04 -37.25 2.96
N SER A 134 16.95 -38.03 2.96
CA SER A 134 17.10 -39.48 2.85
C SER A 134 17.78 -39.75 1.52
N LYS A 135 18.87 -40.52 1.57
CA LYS A 135 19.61 -40.96 0.40
C LYS A 135 18.85 -42.08 -0.30
#